data_AF-A0AAU8FDH0-F1
#
_entry.id   AF-A0AAU8FDH0-F1
#
_cell.length_a   1.000
_cell.length_b   1.000
_cell.length_c   1.000
_cell.angle_alpha   90.00
_cell.angle_beta   90.00
_cell.angle_gamma   90.00
#
_symmetry.space_group_name_H-M   'P 1'
#
loop_
_entity.id
_entity.type
_entity.pdbx_description
1 polymer ?
#
loop_
_entity_poly.entity_id
_entity_poly.type
_entity_poly.pdbx_seq_one_letter_code
_entity_poly.pdbx_strand_id
1 'polypeptide(L)'
;MKTRTLRLLTLLTFLTFFLYDCKDKEADSLEPANTELSNQLDKLELAPTTLQETPDIKLVPGKVEPSAKTQELNKSLSTVTAGNIPASVSKAAEEVSSSLSQAEIKALNEVSPSQASKTVLNSDQVRSILNKVSADAKLQGYLSLLTAAKVDGLPDGGRTGAVTESTAKPGPAVEARDADDCIARANEKFERTKERLDEGKARELAKINEAYAKDLERIQKNLEKCTGENSAERFEALRQVGIKIANEALAALEKAKPFLRPGQYEYLKALINIQLLDYLDKVNQLEAAKTGSCTEIAAIAKARAEEIKNTNTAAVEAGYNDALAKAIELRDKMIENCHNQGSGI
;
A
#
# COMPACT_ATOMS: atom_id res chain seq x y z
N MET A 1 29.78 -57.17 -81.32
CA MET A 1 29.08 -57.73 -80.15
C MET A 1 29.91 -57.80 -78.85
N LYS A 2 31.11 -57.18 -78.73
CA LYS A 2 31.92 -57.18 -77.49
C LYS A 2 31.86 -55.89 -76.66
N THR A 3 31.33 -54.79 -77.20
CA THR A 3 31.32 -53.47 -76.53
C THR A 3 30.05 -53.16 -75.76
N ARG A 4 28.92 -53.84 -76.04
CA ARG A 4 27.65 -53.65 -75.32
C ARG A 4 27.63 -54.39 -73.97
N THR A 5 28.22 -55.58 -73.92
CA THR A 5 28.31 -56.40 -72.70
C THR A 5 29.26 -55.79 -71.67
N LEU A 6 30.35 -55.15 -72.11
CA LEU A 6 31.29 -54.48 -71.21
C LEU A 6 30.67 -53.25 -70.53
N ARG A 7 29.91 -52.43 -71.29
CA ARG A 7 29.20 -51.25 -70.76
C ARG A 7 28.09 -51.63 -69.77
N LEU A 8 27.38 -52.73 -70.00
CA LEU A 8 26.35 -53.21 -69.08
C LEU A 8 26.97 -53.70 -67.76
N LEU A 9 28.14 -54.36 -67.84
CA LEU A 9 28.85 -54.84 -66.66
C LEU A 9 29.43 -53.68 -65.82
N THR A 10 29.90 -52.60 -66.46
CA THR A 10 30.39 -51.39 -65.75
C THR A 10 29.25 -50.62 -65.09
N LEU A 11 28.07 -50.54 -65.73
CA LEU A 11 26.88 -49.93 -65.14
C LEU A 11 26.33 -50.73 -63.96
N LEU A 12 26.34 -52.07 -64.02
CA LEU A 12 25.92 -52.91 -62.90
C LEU A 12 26.87 -52.80 -61.69
N THR A 13 28.19 -52.72 -61.93
CA THR A 13 29.17 -52.58 -60.83
C THR A 13 29.13 -51.21 -60.17
N PHE A 14 28.88 -50.13 -60.94
CA PHE A 14 28.64 -48.80 -60.35
C PHE A 14 27.32 -48.74 -59.56
N LEU A 15 26.24 -49.38 -60.04
CA LEU A 15 24.96 -49.39 -59.32
C LEU A 15 25.06 -50.15 -57.99
N THR A 16 25.81 -51.26 -57.94
CA THR A 16 26.06 -51.99 -56.69
C THR A 16 26.96 -51.22 -55.71
N PHE A 17 27.88 -50.39 -56.19
CA PHE A 17 28.69 -49.52 -55.33
C PHE A 17 27.87 -48.36 -54.74
N PHE A 18 26.99 -47.72 -55.54
CA PHE A 18 26.08 -46.69 -55.05
C PHE A 18 25.02 -47.24 -54.07
N LEU A 19 24.58 -48.49 -54.23
CA LEU A 19 23.66 -49.13 -53.29
C LEU A 19 24.34 -49.64 -52.01
N TYR A 20 25.63 -49.97 -52.06
CA TYR A 20 26.40 -50.39 -50.88
C TYR A 20 26.81 -49.19 -50.00
N ASP A 21 27.11 -48.03 -50.62
CA ASP A 21 27.39 -46.76 -49.90
C ASP A 21 26.12 -46.10 -49.32
N CYS A 22 24.94 -46.60 -49.69
CA CYS A 22 23.66 -46.28 -49.06
C CYS A 22 23.29 -47.23 -47.91
N LYS A 23 24.07 -48.28 -47.63
CA LYS A 23 23.65 -49.33 -46.68
C LYS A 23 24.34 -49.33 -45.32
N ASP A 24 25.52 -48.73 -45.16
CA ASP A 24 26.23 -48.75 -43.86
C ASP A 24 26.94 -47.44 -43.54
N LYS A 25 26.35 -46.30 -43.90
CA LYS A 25 26.43 -45.17 -42.98
C LYS A 25 25.28 -45.39 -42.04
N GLU A 26 25.58 -45.70 -40.78
CA GLU A 26 24.65 -45.38 -39.70
C GLU A 26 24.16 -43.97 -40.00
N ALA A 27 22.98 -43.85 -40.61
CA ALA A 27 22.24 -42.63 -40.55
C ALA A 27 22.12 -42.47 -39.04
N ASP A 28 22.92 -41.55 -38.48
CA ASP A 28 22.86 -41.20 -37.07
C ASP A 28 21.39 -41.24 -36.75
N SER A 29 20.96 -42.28 -36.02
CA SER A 29 19.59 -42.38 -35.59
C SER A 29 19.44 -41.07 -34.84
N LEU A 30 18.69 -40.13 -35.43
CA LEU A 30 18.43 -38.83 -34.84
C LEU A 30 17.46 -39.12 -33.70
N GLU A 31 17.95 -39.89 -32.71
CA GLU A 31 17.26 -40.21 -31.51
C GLU A 31 16.84 -38.87 -30.93
N PRO A 32 15.55 -38.67 -30.62
CA PRO A 32 15.02 -37.40 -30.14
C PRO A 32 15.83 -36.80 -29.00
N ALA A 33 16.53 -37.67 -28.25
CA ALA A 33 17.38 -37.37 -27.11
C ALA A 33 18.45 -36.28 -27.35
N ASN A 34 18.98 -36.13 -28.57
CA ASN A 34 20.08 -35.19 -28.86
C ASN A 34 19.74 -34.18 -29.95
N THR A 35 18.46 -33.87 -30.12
CA THR A 35 18.00 -32.86 -31.08
C THR A 35 17.99 -31.45 -30.48
N GLU A 36 18.08 -30.43 -31.33
CA GLU A 36 17.94 -29.03 -30.90
C GLU A 36 16.60 -28.77 -30.18
N LEU A 37 15.52 -29.47 -30.56
CA LEU A 37 14.23 -29.40 -29.87
C LEU A 37 14.28 -30.01 -28.47
N SER A 38 14.97 -31.14 -28.29
CA SER A 38 15.22 -31.71 -26.97
C SER A 38 16.02 -30.75 -26.09
N ASN A 39 17.06 -30.12 -26.64
CA ASN A 39 17.85 -29.13 -25.91
C ASN A 39 17.02 -27.90 -25.52
N GLN A 40 16.08 -27.47 -26.37
CA GLN A 40 15.17 -26.36 -26.06
C GLN A 40 14.19 -26.73 -24.94
N LEU A 41 13.65 -27.95 -24.96
CA LEU A 41 12.78 -28.46 -23.89
C LEU A 41 13.56 -28.64 -22.58
N ASP A 42 14.77 -29.19 -22.66
CA ASP A 42 15.67 -29.37 -21.52
C ASP A 42 16.13 -28.02 -20.93
N LYS A 43 16.17 -26.93 -21.69
CA LYS A 43 16.54 -25.58 -21.20
C LYS A 43 15.34 -24.70 -20.82
N LEU A 44 14.12 -25.19 -21.03
CA LEU A 44 12.92 -24.41 -20.72
C LEU A 44 12.75 -24.32 -19.19
N GLU A 45 12.79 -23.09 -18.70
CA GLU A 45 12.64 -22.77 -17.28
C GLU A 45 11.57 -21.69 -17.10
N LEU A 46 10.97 -21.65 -15.91
CA LEU A 46 10.09 -20.56 -15.53
C LEU A 46 10.94 -19.29 -15.34
N ALA A 47 10.63 -18.24 -16.09
CA ALA A 47 11.30 -16.95 -15.91
C ALA A 47 11.02 -16.39 -14.50
N PRO A 48 12.02 -15.82 -13.81
CA PRO A 48 11.81 -15.18 -12.50
C PRO A 48 10.76 -14.07 -12.59
N THR A 49 9.80 -14.06 -11.66
CA THR A 49 8.79 -13.00 -11.61
C THR A 49 9.30 -11.83 -10.79
N THR A 50 9.28 -10.63 -11.37
CA THR A 50 9.58 -9.41 -10.60
C THR A 50 8.38 -9.10 -9.70
N LEU A 51 8.57 -9.25 -8.39
CA LEU A 51 7.50 -9.04 -7.42
C LEU A 51 7.19 -7.55 -7.28
N GLN A 52 5.92 -7.20 -7.34
CA GLN A 52 5.46 -5.89 -6.90
C GLN A 52 5.57 -5.80 -5.38
N GLU A 53 6.07 -4.67 -4.88
CA GLU A 53 6.19 -4.39 -3.45
C GLU A 53 4.92 -3.73 -2.90
N THR A 54 4.55 -4.07 -1.66
CA THR A 54 3.50 -3.37 -0.93
C THR A 54 4.00 -1.98 -0.52
N PRO A 55 3.29 -0.89 -0.89
CA PRO A 55 3.64 0.47 -0.50
C PRO A 55 3.77 0.62 1.02
N ASP A 56 4.71 1.43 1.47
CA ASP A 56 4.86 1.75 2.89
C ASP A 56 3.75 2.69 3.35
N ILE A 57 2.77 2.13 4.06
CA ILE A 57 1.63 2.87 4.59
C ILE A 57 2.02 3.48 5.92
N LYS A 58 2.21 4.81 5.93
CA LYS A 58 2.65 5.55 7.12
C LYS A 58 1.49 6.26 7.80
N LEU A 59 1.46 6.17 9.12
CA LEU A 59 0.62 7.02 9.97
C LEU A 59 1.29 8.38 10.12
N VAL A 60 0.57 9.43 9.74
CA VAL A 60 0.85 10.79 10.21
C VAL A 60 -0.03 11.02 11.44
N PRO A 61 0.55 11.14 12.66
CA PRO A 61 -0.24 11.38 13.85
C PRO A 61 -1.03 12.68 13.74
N GLY A 62 -2.26 12.65 14.24
CA GLY A 62 -3.03 13.89 14.38
C GLY A 62 -2.37 14.84 15.38
N LYS A 63 -2.68 16.13 15.25
CA LYS A 63 -2.14 17.19 16.10
C LYS A 63 -3.20 18.21 16.45
N VAL A 64 -3.06 18.81 17.63
CA VAL A 64 -3.86 19.95 18.09
C VAL A 64 -2.90 21.14 18.23
N GLU A 65 -3.22 22.25 17.58
CA GLU A 65 -2.40 23.46 17.61
C GLU A 65 -3.27 24.70 17.88
N PRO A 66 -2.78 25.72 18.60
CA PRO A 66 -3.47 27.00 18.67
C PRO A 66 -3.56 27.64 17.27
N SER A 67 -4.66 28.34 16.98
CA SER A 67 -4.77 29.08 15.71
C SER A 67 -3.80 30.25 15.62
N ALA A 68 -3.60 30.73 14.39
CA ALA A 68 -2.81 31.93 14.14
C ALA A 68 -3.34 33.16 14.90
N LYS A 69 -4.66 33.40 14.95
CA LYS A 69 -5.22 34.52 15.72
C LYS A 69 -4.99 34.38 17.23
N THR A 70 -5.04 33.16 17.75
CA THR A 70 -4.75 32.91 19.18
C THR A 70 -3.29 33.19 19.50
N GLN A 71 -2.37 32.74 18.63
CA GLN A 71 -0.94 33.06 18.78
C GLN A 71 -0.67 34.57 18.68
N GLU A 72 -1.31 35.25 17.72
CA GLU A 72 -1.20 36.70 17.54
C GLU A 72 -1.73 37.46 18.76
N LEU A 73 -2.91 37.10 19.27
CA LEU A 73 -3.49 37.71 20.47
C LEU A 73 -2.58 37.54 21.68
N ASN A 74 -2.14 36.30 21.95
CA ASN A 74 -1.29 36.00 23.11
C ASN A 74 0.03 36.78 23.06
N LYS A 75 0.64 36.88 21.87
CA LYS A 75 1.83 37.72 21.66
C LYS A 75 1.51 39.20 21.90
N SER A 76 0.37 39.68 21.40
CA SER A 76 -0.02 41.09 21.48
C SER A 76 -0.32 41.54 22.91
N LEU A 77 -0.91 40.68 23.75
CA LEU A 77 -1.18 40.97 25.16
C LEU A 77 0.08 41.37 25.94
N SER A 78 1.23 40.77 25.60
CA SER A 78 2.52 41.11 26.24
C SER A 78 3.05 42.51 25.92
N THR A 79 2.48 43.17 24.91
CA THR A 79 2.92 44.49 24.41
C THR A 79 1.99 45.64 24.79
N VAL A 80 0.90 45.34 25.53
CA VAL A 80 -0.07 46.34 25.97
C VAL A 80 0.57 47.26 27.01
N THR A 81 0.46 48.57 26.78
CA THR A 81 0.93 49.63 27.68
C THR A 81 -0.06 50.80 27.66
N ALA A 82 0.13 51.79 28.53
CA ALA A 82 -0.71 53.00 28.55
C ALA A 82 -0.74 53.76 27.21
N GLY A 83 0.36 53.74 26.45
CA GLY A 83 0.48 54.43 25.17
C GLY A 83 0.19 53.58 23.94
N ASN A 84 0.00 52.27 24.10
CA ASN A 84 -0.16 51.34 22.98
C ASN A 84 -1.04 50.15 23.37
N ILE A 85 -2.23 50.08 22.77
CA ILE A 85 -3.10 48.91 22.81
C ILE A 85 -3.15 48.34 21.38
N PRO A 86 -2.54 47.18 21.12
CA PRO A 86 -2.55 46.58 19.79
C PRO A 86 -3.97 46.38 19.24
N ALA A 87 -4.12 46.55 17.93
CA ALA A 87 -5.41 46.40 17.26
C ALA A 87 -6.00 44.98 17.43
N SER A 88 -5.16 43.95 17.44
CA SER A 88 -5.52 42.56 17.70
C SER A 88 -6.21 42.38 19.07
N VAL A 89 -5.72 43.04 20.12
CA VAL A 89 -6.30 43.01 21.47
C VAL A 89 -7.67 43.69 21.50
N SER A 90 -7.77 44.88 20.89
CA SER A 90 -9.03 45.63 20.84
C SER A 90 -10.10 44.90 20.03
N LYS A 91 -9.71 44.36 18.87
CA LYS A 91 -10.60 43.61 17.97
C LYS A 91 -11.09 42.32 18.61
N ALA A 92 -10.21 41.57 19.29
CA ALA A 92 -10.60 40.35 19.99
C ALA A 92 -11.66 40.63 21.08
N ALA A 93 -11.47 41.70 21.88
CA ALA A 93 -12.43 42.08 22.90
C ALA A 93 -13.80 42.52 22.32
N GLU A 94 -13.80 43.20 21.17
CA GLU A 94 -15.01 43.60 20.46
C GLU A 94 -15.74 42.39 19.85
N GLU A 95 -15.01 41.47 19.23
CA GLU A 95 -15.57 40.26 18.66
C GLU A 95 -16.30 39.45 19.76
N VAL A 96 -15.66 39.28 20.93
CA VAL A 96 -16.28 38.61 22.09
C VAL A 96 -17.53 39.33 22.60
N SER A 97 -17.45 40.64 22.82
CA SER A 97 -18.58 41.40 23.39
C SER A 97 -19.79 41.46 22.46
N SER A 98 -19.57 41.34 21.15
CA SER A 98 -20.63 41.27 20.14
C SER A 98 -21.22 39.86 19.98
N SER A 99 -20.47 38.82 20.31
CA SER A 99 -20.82 37.43 20.06
C SER A 99 -21.38 36.71 21.30
N LEU A 100 -20.98 37.12 22.50
CA LEU A 100 -21.36 36.48 23.76
C LEU A 100 -22.18 37.40 24.67
N SER A 101 -23.13 36.80 25.37
CA SER A 101 -23.89 37.45 26.44
C SER A 101 -23.06 37.57 27.72
N GLN A 102 -23.44 38.51 28.59
CA GLN A 102 -22.77 38.72 29.88
C GLN A 102 -22.82 37.48 30.79
N ALA A 103 -23.91 36.69 30.72
CA ALA A 103 -24.02 35.45 31.48
C ALA A 103 -23.02 34.38 30.99
N GLU A 104 -22.82 34.27 29.67
CA GLU A 104 -21.84 33.37 29.08
C GLU A 104 -20.40 33.80 29.42
N ILE A 105 -20.10 35.11 29.34
CA ILE A 105 -18.80 35.68 29.71
C ILE A 105 -18.49 35.39 31.19
N LYS A 106 -19.47 35.60 32.08
CA LYS A 106 -19.30 35.31 33.50
C LYS A 106 -19.00 33.83 33.75
N ALA A 107 -19.79 32.94 33.14
CA ALA A 107 -19.60 31.49 33.27
C ALA A 107 -18.21 31.04 32.79
N LEU A 108 -17.73 31.60 31.68
CA LEU A 108 -16.37 31.34 31.19
C LEU A 108 -15.30 31.85 32.15
N ASN A 109 -15.48 33.04 32.73
CA ASN A 109 -14.49 33.66 33.62
C ASN A 109 -14.38 32.98 35.00
N GLU A 110 -15.35 32.15 35.36
CA GLU A 110 -15.32 31.28 36.55
C GLU A 110 -14.46 30.02 36.32
N VAL A 111 -14.16 29.67 35.07
CA VAL A 111 -13.24 28.56 34.75
C VAL A 111 -11.80 29.00 34.97
N SER A 112 -11.07 28.29 35.84
CA SER A 112 -9.61 28.42 35.93
C SER A 112 -8.91 27.31 35.13
N PRO A 113 -7.69 27.55 34.60
CA PRO A 113 -6.97 26.53 33.83
C PRO A 113 -6.71 25.22 34.59
N SER A 114 -6.49 25.29 35.91
CA SER A 114 -6.33 24.11 36.76
C SER A 114 -7.64 23.35 37.02
N GLN A 115 -8.79 23.99 36.80
CA GLN A 115 -10.12 23.38 36.96
C GLN A 115 -10.72 22.92 35.62
N ALA A 116 -10.08 23.21 34.49
CA ALA A 116 -10.50 22.82 33.14
C ALA A 116 -10.37 21.29 32.91
N SER A 117 -11.19 20.54 33.64
CA SER A 117 -11.25 19.09 33.61
C SER A 117 -12.23 18.59 32.55
N LYS A 118 -12.20 17.27 32.27
CA LYS A 118 -13.22 16.60 31.45
C LYS A 118 -14.65 16.87 31.96
N THR A 119 -14.85 17.02 33.27
CA THR A 119 -16.17 17.35 33.86
C THR A 119 -16.65 18.74 33.48
N VAL A 120 -15.77 19.75 33.53
CA VAL A 120 -16.11 21.13 33.14
C VAL A 120 -16.42 21.23 31.65
N LEU A 121 -15.59 20.60 30.81
CA LEU A 121 -15.82 20.50 29.35
C LEU A 121 -17.15 19.84 29.00
N ASN A 122 -17.56 18.85 29.80
CA ASN A 122 -18.78 18.09 29.58
C ASN A 122 -20.03 18.73 30.18
N SER A 123 -19.92 19.88 30.85
CA SER A 123 -21.09 20.59 31.35
C SER A 123 -21.91 21.16 30.18
N ASP A 124 -23.24 21.11 30.29
CA ASP A 124 -24.15 21.58 29.24
C ASP A 124 -23.93 23.06 28.91
N GLN A 125 -23.61 23.87 29.93
CA GLN A 125 -23.32 25.29 29.77
C GLN A 125 -22.07 25.53 28.92
N VAL A 126 -20.95 24.86 29.23
CA VAL A 126 -19.69 25.02 28.47
C VAL A 126 -19.86 24.50 27.04
N ARG A 127 -20.49 23.34 26.85
CA ARG A 127 -20.75 22.80 25.50
C ARG A 127 -21.61 23.73 24.66
N SER A 128 -22.67 24.29 25.24
CA SER A 128 -23.54 25.26 24.55
C SER A 128 -22.75 26.48 24.08
N ILE A 129 -21.90 27.02 24.96
CA ILE A 129 -21.02 28.16 24.64
C ILE A 129 -20.03 27.79 23.53
N LEU A 130 -19.33 26.65 23.64
CA LEU A 130 -18.37 26.21 22.62
C LEU A 130 -19.01 25.97 21.26
N ASN A 131 -20.23 25.40 21.22
CA ASN A 131 -20.98 25.21 19.98
C ASN A 131 -21.35 26.56 19.35
N LYS A 132 -21.79 27.52 20.15
CA LYS A 132 -22.11 28.87 19.69
C LYS A 132 -20.87 29.58 19.13
N VAL A 133 -19.75 29.53 19.86
CA VAL A 133 -18.46 30.10 19.42
C VAL A 133 -17.99 29.43 18.12
N SER A 134 -18.13 28.12 18.00
CA SER A 134 -17.77 27.36 16.80
C SER A 134 -18.66 27.70 15.59
N ALA A 135 -19.88 28.19 15.81
CA ALA A 135 -20.76 28.67 14.75
C ALA A 135 -20.56 30.16 14.41
N ASP A 136 -19.85 30.91 15.27
CA ASP A 136 -19.62 32.34 15.09
C ASP A 136 -18.38 32.60 14.21
N ALA A 137 -18.59 33.13 13.01
CA ALA A 137 -17.53 33.40 12.04
C ALA A 137 -16.42 34.33 12.56
N LYS A 138 -16.71 35.23 13.52
CA LYS A 138 -15.71 36.13 14.11
C LYS A 138 -14.79 35.36 15.05
N LEU A 139 -15.37 34.46 15.86
CA LEU A 139 -14.67 33.74 16.90
C LEU A 139 -14.01 32.44 16.44
N GLN A 140 -14.50 31.81 15.36
CA GLN A 140 -13.90 30.60 14.77
C GLN A 140 -12.39 30.73 14.54
N GLY A 141 -11.92 31.90 14.12
CA GLY A 141 -10.49 32.14 13.88
C GLY A 141 -9.61 32.00 15.12
N TYR A 142 -10.15 32.07 16.33
CA TYR A 142 -9.42 31.87 17.60
C TYR A 142 -9.47 30.40 18.08
N LEU A 143 -10.26 29.54 17.46
CA LEU A 143 -10.35 28.14 17.85
C LEU A 143 -9.15 27.35 17.36
N SER A 144 -8.72 26.37 18.14
CA SER A 144 -7.56 25.52 17.84
C SER A 144 -7.76 24.74 16.54
N LEU A 145 -6.68 24.33 15.91
CA LEU A 145 -6.70 23.48 14.73
C LEU A 145 -6.55 22.03 15.17
N LEU A 146 -7.50 21.18 14.78
CA LEU A 146 -7.39 19.74 14.88
C LEU A 146 -7.03 19.20 13.49
N THR A 147 -5.80 18.71 13.34
CA THR A 147 -5.43 17.94 12.15
C THR A 147 -5.67 16.47 12.47
N ALA A 148 -6.62 15.86 11.74
CA ALA A 148 -6.86 14.42 11.86
C ALA A 148 -5.61 13.62 11.47
N ALA A 149 -5.47 12.43 12.04
CA ALA A 149 -4.46 11.49 11.59
C ALA A 149 -4.70 11.15 10.11
N LYS A 150 -3.62 11.03 9.34
CA LYS A 150 -3.68 10.68 7.92
C LYS A 150 -2.86 9.44 7.62
N VAL A 151 -3.24 8.78 6.53
CA VAL A 151 -2.59 7.60 5.98
C VAL A 151 -1.86 8.06 4.71
N ASP A 152 -0.55 8.24 4.79
CA ASP A 152 0.26 8.54 3.61
C ASP A 152 0.57 7.25 2.86
N GLY A 153 0.52 7.29 1.52
CA GLY A 153 0.86 6.16 0.65
C GLY A 153 -0.32 5.45 -0.05
N LEU A 154 -1.54 5.96 0.08
CA LEU A 154 -2.70 5.47 -0.69
C LEU A 154 -2.75 6.14 -2.07
N PRO A 155 -2.72 5.37 -3.18
CA PRO A 155 -3.16 5.90 -4.46
C PRO A 155 -4.67 6.18 -4.42
N ASP A 156 -5.10 7.30 -4.99
CA ASP A 156 -6.51 7.61 -5.17
C ASP A 156 -7.17 6.53 -6.03
N GLY A 157 -8.12 5.79 -5.45
CA GLY A 157 -9.13 5.01 -6.15
C GLY A 157 -8.62 4.00 -7.19
N GLY A 158 -8.53 2.72 -6.83
CA GLY A 158 -8.29 1.66 -7.80
C GLY A 158 -8.86 0.32 -7.35
N ARG A 159 -10.16 0.09 -7.57
CA ARG A 159 -10.69 -1.28 -7.66
C ARG A 159 -10.37 -1.79 -9.06
N THR A 160 -9.52 -2.80 -9.16
CA THR A 160 -9.36 -3.65 -10.34
C THR A 160 -9.33 -5.08 -9.79
N GLY A 161 -10.25 -5.99 -10.11
CA GLY A 161 -10.78 -6.34 -11.42
C GLY A 161 -10.35 -7.79 -11.65
N ALA A 162 -11.31 -8.72 -11.58
CA ALA A 162 -11.08 -10.17 -11.61
C ALA A 162 -10.39 -10.63 -12.90
N VAL A 163 -9.43 -11.54 -12.75
CA VAL A 163 -8.76 -12.23 -13.88
C VAL A 163 -9.67 -13.34 -14.39
N THR A 164 -9.80 -13.41 -15.71
CA THR A 164 -10.58 -14.41 -16.45
C THR A 164 -9.70 -15.63 -16.73
N GLU A 165 -10.26 -16.83 -16.49
CA GLU A 165 -9.68 -18.11 -16.88
C GLU A 165 -9.52 -18.22 -18.41
N SER A 166 -8.33 -18.65 -18.85
CA SER A 166 -8.12 -19.15 -20.20
C SER A 166 -8.18 -20.67 -20.18
N THR A 167 -9.18 -21.24 -20.85
CA THR A 167 -9.38 -22.68 -21.01
C THR A 167 -8.52 -23.17 -22.18
N ALA A 168 -7.55 -24.05 -21.89
CA ALA A 168 -6.84 -24.78 -22.93
C ALA A 168 -7.73 -25.89 -23.51
N LYS A 169 -7.81 -25.96 -24.83
CA LYS A 169 -8.61 -26.92 -25.59
C LYS A 169 -7.80 -28.21 -25.85
N PRO A 170 -8.35 -29.42 -25.63
CA PRO A 170 -7.64 -30.65 -25.97
C PRO A 170 -7.65 -30.87 -27.49
N GLY A 171 -6.46 -31.04 -28.07
CA GLY A 171 -6.27 -31.50 -29.45
C GLY A 171 -6.50 -33.02 -29.58
N PRO A 172 -6.87 -33.53 -30.77
CA PRO A 172 -7.23 -34.93 -30.95
C PRO A 172 -6.00 -35.84 -30.92
N ALA A 173 -6.18 -37.04 -30.37
CA ALA A 173 -5.20 -38.11 -30.39
C ALA A 173 -5.08 -38.71 -31.80
N VAL A 174 -3.83 -38.94 -32.24
CA VAL A 174 -3.50 -39.67 -33.48
C VAL A 174 -2.95 -41.03 -33.07
N GLU A 175 -3.55 -42.11 -33.59
CA GLU A 175 -3.15 -43.49 -33.31
C GLU A 175 -1.85 -43.87 -34.05
N ALA A 176 -1.00 -44.64 -33.36
CA ALA A 176 0.34 -45.02 -33.76
C ALA A 176 0.40 -46.36 -34.52
N ARG A 177 1.36 -46.46 -35.44
CA ARG A 177 2.08 -47.71 -35.74
C ARG A 177 3.57 -47.40 -35.93
N ASP A 178 4.41 -48.19 -35.23
CA ASP A 178 5.88 -48.22 -35.22
C ASP A 178 6.63 -46.94 -34.80
N ALA A 179 5.99 -46.07 -33.99
CA ALA A 179 6.53 -44.82 -33.45
C ALA A 179 6.70 -44.80 -31.91
N ASP A 180 6.52 -45.94 -31.23
CA ASP A 180 6.28 -46.00 -29.78
C ASP A 180 7.47 -45.50 -28.92
N ASP A 181 8.70 -45.90 -29.22
CA ASP A 181 9.87 -45.50 -28.42
C ASP A 181 10.23 -44.01 -28.57
N CYS A 182 10.03 -43.45 -29.77
CA CYS A 182 10.33 -42.05 -30.07
C CYS A 182 9.35 -41.11 -29.37
N ILE A 183 8.06 -41.44 -29.43
CA ILE A 183 6.99 -40.72 -28.73
C ILE A 183 7.13 -40.86 -27.21
N ALA A 184 7.46 -42.07 -26.71
CA ALA A 184 7.69 -42.29 -25.29
C ALA A 184 8.81 -41.40 -24.73
N ARG A 185 9.92 -41.25 -25.46
CA ARG A 185 11.04 -40.37 -25.06
C ARG A 185 10.68 -38.87 -25.11
N ALA A 186 9.90 -38.44 -26.10
CA ALA A 186 9.40 -37.06 -26.15
C ALA A 186 8.48 -36.74 -24.95
N ASN A 187 7.60 -37.68 -24.59
CA ASN A 187 6.76 -37.58 -23.41
C ASN A 187 7.57 -37.59 -22.10
N GLU A 188 8.58 -38.47 -21.98
CA GLU A 188 9.45 -38.51 -20.79
C GLU A 188 10.16 -37.16 -20.57
N LYS A 189 10.70 -36.56 -21.63
CA LYS A 189 11.35 -35.24 -21.55
C LYS A 189 10.37 -34.11 -21.21
N PHE A 190 9.16 -34.18 -21.75
CA PHE A 190 8.09 -33.26 -21.38
C PHE A 190 7.75 -33.37 -19.90
N GLU A 191 7.55 -34.58 -19.36
CA GLU A 191 7.23 -34.77 -17.94
C GLU A 191 8.35 -34.26 -17.02
N ARG A 192 9.62 -34.53 -17.34
CA ARG A 192 10.77 -33.97 -16.60
C ARG A 192 10.82 -32.44 -16.66
N THR A 193 10.47 -31.85 -17.80
CA THR A 193 10.43 -30.40 -17.96
C THR A 193 9.26 -29.79 -17.19
N LYS A 194 8.09 -30.43 -17.26
CA LYS A 194 6.92 -30.05 -16.48
C LYS A 194 7.21 -30.10 -14.98
N GLU A 195 7.87 -31.14 -14.48
CA GLU A 195 8.30 -31.23 -13.08
C GLU A 195 9.19 -30.05 -12.68
N ARG A 196 10.16 -29.66 -13.52
CA ARG A 196 11.00 -28.48 -13.26
C ARG A 196 10.22 -27.16 -13.30
N LEU A 197 9.23 -27.03 -14.19
CA LEU A 197 8.33 -25.88 -14.23
C LEU A 197 7.43 -25.84 -12.97
N ASP A 198 6.95 -26.99 -12.50
CA ASP A 198 6.15 -27.13 -11.27
C ASP A 198 6.98 -26.74 -10.04
N GLU A 199 8.22 -27.19 -9.94
CA GLU A 199 9.16 -26.75 -8.91
C GLU A 199 9.46 -25.25 -9.01
N GLY A 200 9.67 -24.73 -10.22
CA GLY A 200 9.89 -23.30 -10.45
C GLY A 200 8.71 -22.46 -9.95
N LYS A 201 7.48 -22.87 -10.29
CA LYS A 201 6.25 -22.25 -9.80
C LYS A 201 6.18 -22.31 -8.28
N ALA A 202 6.44 -23.46 -7.67
CA ALA A 202 6.44 -23.60 -6.21
C ALA A 202 7.47 -22.67 -5.53
N ARG A 203 8.67 -22.52 -6.11
CA ARG A 203 9.71 -21.59 -5.62
C ARG A 203 9.27 -20.13 -5.71
N GLU A 204 8.67 -19.70 -6.82
CA GLU A 204 8.18 -18.32 -6.96
C GLU A 204 7.00 -18.03 -6.03
N LEU A 205 6.06 -18.97 -5.90
CA LEU A 205 4.95 -18.85 -4.93
C LEU A 205 5.45 -18.80 -3.48
N ALA A 206 6.51 -19.53 -3.14
CA ALA A 206 7.13 -19.46 -1.83
C ALA A 206 7.71 -18.06 -1.55
N LYS A 207 8.37 -17.42 -2.53
CA LYS A 207 8.86 -16.03 -2.41
C LYS A 207 7.73 -15.04 -2.17
N ILE A 208 6.59 -15.20 -2.86
CA ILE A 208 5.40 -14.36 -2.68
C ILE A 208 4.86 -14.50 -1.25
N ASN A 209 4.74 -15.72 -0.75
CA ASN A 209 4.25 -15.98 0.61
C ASN A 209 5.22 -15.43 1.68
N GLU A 210 6.53 -15.54 1.47
CA GLU A 210 7.53 -14.95 2.35
C GLU A 210 7.44 -13.41 2.37
N ALA A 211 7.30 -12.78 1.20
CA ALA A 211 7.12 -11.33 1.09
C ALA A 211 5.84 -10.87 1.80
N TYR A 212 4.73 -11.58 1.61
CA TYR A 212 3.46 -11.28 2.29
C TYR A 212 3.56 -11.44 3.81
N ALA A 213 4.24 -12.49 4.30
CA ALA A 213 4.48 -12.66 5.74
C ALA A 213 5.31 -11.50 6.33
N LYS A 214 6.36 -11.05 5.62
CA LYS A 214 7.15 -9.87 6.00
C LYS A 214 6.30 -8.60 6.02
N ASP A 215 5.38 -8.43 5.08
CA ASP A 215 4.43 -7.32 5.07
C ASP A 215 3.52 -7.33 6.30
N LEU A 216 2.97 -8.50 6.66
CA LEU A 216 2.14 -8.65 7.85
C LEU A 216 2.90 -8.30 9.13
N GLU A 217 4.14 -8.76 9.28
CA GLU A 217 5.00 -8.40 10.41
C GLU A 217 5.27 -6.89 10.49
N ARG A 218 5.57 -6.26 9.34
CA ARG A 218 5.79 -4.81 9.26
C ARG A 218 4.52 -4.04 9.64
N ILE A 219 3.37 -4.45 9.14
CA ILE A 219 2.07 -3.84 9.46
C ILE A 219 1.79 -3.97 10.97
N GLN A 220 2.06 -5.13 11.56
CA GLN A 220 1.88 -5.36 12.99
C GLN A 220 2.80 -4.46 13.84
N LYS A 221 4.08 -4.34 13.47
CA LYS A 221 5.02 -3.40 14.13
C LYS A 221 4.55 -1.95 14.01
N ASN A 222 4.03 -1.55 12.85
CA ASN A 222 3.49 -0.20 12.65
C ASN A 222 2.23 0.03 13.48
N LEU A 223 1.37 -0.99 13.64
CA LEU A 223 0.21 -0.93 14.52
C LEU A 223 0.63 -0.77 15.99
N GLU A 224 1.59 -1.57 16.47
CA GLU A 224 2.11 -1.47 17.84
C GLU A 224 2.76 -0.11 18.11
N LYS A 225 3.49 0.43 17.13
CA LYS A 225 4.04 1.78 17.21
C LYS A 225 2.92 2.83 17.25
N CYS A 226 1.90 2.72 16.40
CA CYS A 226 0.74 3.61 16.36
C CYS A 226 0.00 3.62 17.69
N THR A 227 -0.25 2.45 18.28
CA THR A 227 -0.96 2.34 19.56
C THR A 227 -0.08 2.81 20.73
N GLY A 228 1.23 2.52 20.71
CA GLY A 228 2.19 3.01 21.70
C GLY A 228 2.36 4.54 21.66
N GLU A 229 2.44 5.14 20.49
CA GLU A 229 2.46 6.60 20.32
C GLU A 229 1.11 7.27 20.65
N ASN A 230 0.05 6.49 20.86
CA ASN A 230 -1.29 6.96 21.27
C ASN A 230 -1.56 6.69 22.77
N SER A 231 -0.50 6.71 23.58
CA SER A 231 -0.58 6.49 25.03
C SER A 231 -1.33 7.61 25.77
N ALA A 232 -1.84 7.30 26.97
CA ALA A 232 -2.51 8.27 27.82
C ALA A 232 -1.58 9.44 28.21
N GLU A 233 -0.29 9.16 28.42
CA GLU A 233 0.74 10.14 28.76
C GLU A 233 0.92 11.19 27.66
N ARG A 234 0.86 10.79 26.37
CA ARG A 234 0.92 11.76 25.27
C ARG A 234 -0.26 12.72 25.29
N PHE A 235 -1.47 12.22 25.46
CA PHE A 235 -2.65 13.09 25.52
C PHE A 235 -2.62 13.99 26.75
N GLU A 236 -2.09 13.50 27.87
CA GLU A 236 -1.89 14.33 29.05
C GLU A 236 -0.84 15.43 28.79
N ALA A 237 0.28 15.11 28.15
CA ALA A 237 1.26 16.10 27.74
C ALA A 237 0.65 17.18 26.82
N LEU A 238 -0.22 16.79 25.88
CA LEU A 238 -0.96 17.74 25.04
C LEU A 238 -1.88 18.64 25.87
N ARG A 239 -2.63 18.10 26.85
CA ARG A 239 -3.46 18.92 27.76
C ARG A 239 -2.62 19.92 28.54
N GLN A 240 -1.46 19.50 29.05
CA GLN A 240 -0.54 20.40 29.77
C GLN A 240 0.01 21.52 28.88
N VAL A 241 0.22 21.29 27.58
CA VAL A 241 0.56 22.35 26.62
C VAL A 241 -0.56 23.39 26.54
N GLY A 242 -1.82 22.97 26.38
CA GLY A 242 -2.98 23.88 26.36
C GLY A 242 -3.11 24.70 27.65
N ILE A 243 -3.00 24.02 28.81
CA ILE A 243 -3.05 24.66 30.14
C ILE A 243 -1.93 25.69 30.29
N LYS A 244 -0.70 25.36 29.87
CA LYS A 244 0.44 26.26 29.92
C LYS A 244 0.20 27.52 29.07
N ILE A 245 -0.27 27.36 27.83
CA ILE A 245 -0.58 28.48 26.93
C ILE A 245 -1.63 29.41 27.55
N ALA A 246 -2.70 28.85 28.13
CA ALA A 246 -3.74 29.64 28.79
C ALA A 246 -3.21 30.38 30.03
N ASN A 247 -2.40 29.74 30.86
CA ASN A 247 -1.77 30.37 32.03
C ASN A 247 -0.86 31.54 31.63
N GLU A 248 -0.05 31.37 30.59
CA GLU A 248 0.83 32.43 30.07
C GLU A 248 0.02 33.62 29.52
N ALA A 249 -1.05 33.34 28.76
CA ALA A 249 -1.94 34.37 28.23
C ALA A 249 -2.70 35.12 29.35
N LEU A 250 -3.21 34.42 30.37
CA LEU A 250 -3.85 35.03 31.53
C LEU A 250 -2.87 35.89 32.33
N ALA A 251 -1.64 35.43 32.54
CA ALA A 251 -0.62 36.22 33.21
C ALA A 251 -0.25 37.50 32.44
N ALA A 252 -0.21 37.43 31.11
CA ALA A 252 -0.03 38.60 30.25
C ALA A 252 -1.24 39.55 30.34
N LEU A 253 -2.46 38.99 30.35
CA LEU A 253 -3.70 39.77 30.49
C LEU A 253 -3.79 40.51 31.83
N GLU A 254 -3.37 39.88 32.94
CA GLU A 254 -3.31 40.55 34.25
C GLU A 254 -2.40 41.76 34.23
N LYS A 255 -1.23 41.65 33.59
CA LYS A 255 -0.29 42.78 33.43
C LYS A 255 -0.87 43.89 32.54
N ALA A 256 -1.66 43.52 31.53
CA ALA A 256 -2.31 44.46 30.61
C ALA A 256 -3.51 45.18 31.23
N LYS A 257 -4.17 44.57 32.23
CA LYS A 257 -5.41 45.03 32.89
C LYS A 257 -5.50 46.54 33.16
N PRO A 258 -4.50 47.23 33.77
CA PRO A 258 -4.61 48.66 34.07
C PRO A 258 -4.67 49.56 32.83
N PHE A 259 -4.33 49.05 31.65
CA PHE A 259 -4.31 49.82 30.39
C PHE A 259 -5.52 49.52 29.50
N LEU A 260 -6.31 48.50 29.83
CA LEU A 260 -7.46 48.09 29.04
C LEU A 260 -8.67 48.98 29.30
N ARG A 261 -9.54 49.11 28.29
CA ARG A 261 -10.80 49.84 28.45
C ARG A 261 -11.76 49.05 29.36
N PRO A 262 -12.76 49.72 29.97
CA PRO A 262 -13.78 49.04 30.78
C PRO A 262 -14.41 47.85 30.04
N GLY A 263 -14.50 46.70 30.72
CA GLY A 263 -15.06 45.46 30.16
C GLY A 263 -14.09 44.62 29.31
N GLN A 264 -13.07 45.21 28.67
CA GLN A 264 -12.17 44.47 27.76
C GLN A 264 -11.42 43.34 28.48
N TYR A 265 -11.00 43.55 29.73
CA TYR A 265 -10.34 42.51 30.51
C TYR A 265 -11.22 41.25 30.67
N GLU A 266 -12.52 41.43 31.00
CA GLU A 266 -13.44 40.30 31.17
C GLU A 266 -13.71 39.57 29.84
N TYR A 267 -13.81 40.33 28.74
CA TYR A 267 -14.00 39.75 27.40
C TYR A 267 -12.77 38.94 26.94
N LEU A 268 -11.57 39.48 27.16
CA LEU A 268 -10.32 38.80 26.80
C LEU A 268 -10.07 37.57 27.67
N LYS A 269 -10.40 37.64 28.97
CA LYS A 269 -10.34 36.49 29.87
C LYS A 269 -11.27 35.37 29.39
N ALA A 270 -12.50 35.71 29.00
CA ALA A 270 -13.46 34.74 28.49
C ALA A 270 -12.95 34.09 27.19
N LEU A 271 -12.33 34.85 26.30
CA LEU A 271 -11.73 34.33 25.07
C LEU A 271 -10.56 33.38 25.33
N ILE A 272 -9.67 33.71 26.27
CA ILE A 272 -8.56 32.81 26.64
C ILE A 272 -9.11 31.49 27.21
N ASN A 273 -10.16 31.55 28.01
CA ASN A 273 -10.81 30.36 28.55
C ASN A 273 -11.53 29.55 27.47
N ILE A 274 -12.18 30.19 26.49
CA ILE A 274 -12.72 29.52 25.29
C ILE A 274 -11.61 28.77 24.54
N GLN A 275 -10.48 29.43 24.28
CA GLN A 275 -9.35 28.84 23.57
C GLN A 275 -8.81 27.61 24.29
N LEU A 276 -8.67 27.67 25.62
CA LEU A 276 -8.28 26.52 26.45
C LEU A 276 -9.30 25.38 26.33
N LEU A 277 -10.58 25.67 26.53
CA LEU A 277 -11.63 24.66 26.54
C LEU A 277 -11.77 23.99 25.17
N ASP A 278 -11.72 24.76 24.09
CA ASP A 278 -11.69 24.23 22.72
C ASP A 278 -10.44 23.38 22.45
N TYR A 279 -9.26 23.82 22.89
CA TYR A 279 -8.03 23.04 22.75
C TYR A 279 -8.15 21.68 23.46
N LEU A 280 -8.63 21.68 24.71
CA LEU A 280 -8.80 20.46 25.49
C LEU A 280 -9.89 19.54 24.91
N ASP A 281 -10.98 20.11 24.40
CA ASP A 281 -12.00 19.36 23.68
C ASP A 281 -11.42 18.67 22.44
N LYS A 282 -10.64 19.38 21.63
CA LYS A 282 -9.94 18.80 20.46
C LYS A 282 -8.91 17.74 20.84
N VAL A 283 -8.22 17.87 21.98
CA VAL A 283 -7.36 16.80 22.50
C VAL A 283 -8.20 15.57 22.87
N ASN A 284 -9.39 15.74 23.45
CA ASN A 284 -10.30 14.63 23.74
C ASN A 284 -10.87 13.99 22.47
N GLN A 285 -11.19 14.78 21.44
CA GLN A 285 -11.61 14.27 20.13
C GLN A 285 -10.48 13.48 19.46
N LEU A 286 -9.24 13.99 19.50
CA LEU A 286 -8.07 13.27 19.01
C LEU A 286 -7.83 11.97 19.78
N GLU A 287 -8.00 12.01 21.12
CA GLU A 287 -7.92 10.81 21.97
C GLU A 287 -9.02 9.79 21.63
N ALA A 288 -10.24 10.23 21.31
CA ALA A 288 -11.33 9.33 20.94
C ALA A 288 -11.12 8.70 19.55
N ALA A 289 -10.57 9.46 18.60
CA ALA A 289 -10.29 8.99 17.24
C ALA A 289 -9.14 7.96 17.17
N LYS A 290 -8.26 7.91 18.18
CA LYS A 290 -6.99 7.16 18.16
C LYS A 290 -7.12 5.67 17.85
N THR A 291 -8.10 4.99 18.44
CA THR A 291 -8.24 3.53 18.32
C THR A 291 -8.84 3.14 16.96
N GLY A 292 -9.77 3.96 16.45
CA GLY A 292 -10.35 3.77 15.13
C GLY A 292 -9.30 3.93 14.03
N SER A 293 -8.51 5.01 14.09
CA SER A 293 -7.54 5.31 13.04
C SER A 293 -6.41 4.28 12.94
N CYS A 294 -5.81 3.82 14.05
CA CYS A 294 -4.74 2.80 13.97
C CYS A 294 -5.23 1.46 13.41
N THR A 295 -6.43 1.02 13.80
CA THR A 295 -7.00 -0.26 13.37
C THR A 295 -7.47 -0.21 11.91
N GLU A 296 -8.08 0.89 11.49
CA GLU A 296 -8.47 1.13 10.11
C GLU A 296 -7.25 1.15 9.17
N ILE A 297 -6.15 1.81 9.57
CA ILE A 297 -4.89 1.82 8.81
C ILE A 297 -4.30 0.43 8.66
N ALA A 298 -4.26 -0.35 9.74
CA ALA A 298 -3.77 -1.71 9.69
C ALA A 298 -4.65 -2.60 8.79
N ALA A 299 -5.97 -2.39 8.78
CA ALA A 299 -6.89 -3.09 7.90
C ALA A 299 -6.67 -2.73 6.42
N ILE A 300 -6.53 -1.44 6.11
CA ILE A 300 -6.21 -0.95 4.77
C ILE A 300 -4.88 -1.53 4.28
N ALA A 301 -3.85 -1.54 5.13
CA ALA A 301 -2.54 -2.08 4.78
C ALA A 301 -2.57 -3.59 4.53
N LYS A 302 -3.33 -4.35 5.33
CA LYS A 302 -3.53 -5.79 5.11
C LYS A 302 -4.27 -6.06 3.80
N ALA A 303 -5.32 -5.30 3.51
CA ALA A 303 -6.05 -5.44 2.24
C ALA A 303 -5.15 -5.17 1.03
N ARG A 304 -4.28 -4.16 1.11
CA ARG A 304 -3.32 -3.87 0.04
C ARG A 304 -2.26 -4.95 -0.11
N ALA A 305 -1.71 -5.47 1.00
CA ALA A 305 -0.75 -6.57 0.95
C ALA A 305 -1.36 -7.83 0.30
N GLU A 306 -2.62 -8.13 0.58
CA GLU A 306 -3.34 -9.24 -0.06
C GLU A 306 -3.54 -9.00 -1.57
N GLU A 307 -3.90 -7.78 -1.98
CA GLU A 307 -4.04 -7.42 -3.39
C GLU A 307 -2.73 -7.59 -4.16
N ILE A 308 -1.61 -7.16 -3.58
CA ILE A 308 -0.27 -7.32 -4.16
C ILE A 308 0.11 -8.80 -4.25
N LYS A 309 -0.13 -9.58 -3.19
CA LYS A 309 0.06 -11.04 -3.20
C LYS A 309 -0.73 -11.71 -4.33
N ASN A 310 -2.00 -11.34 -4.50
CA ASN A 310 -2.85 -11.88 -5.56
C ASN A 310 -2.35 -11.49 -6.96
N THR A 311 -1.90 -10.24 -7.12
CA THR A 311 -1.32 -9.73 -8.38
C THR A 311 -0.05 -10.48 -8.75
N ASN A 312 0.86 -10.66 -7.78
CA ASN A 312 2.10 -11.43 -7.99
C ASN A 312 1.81 -12.91 -8.27
N THR A 313 0.82 -13.50 -7.61
CA THR A 313 0.40 -14.88 -7.84
C THR A 313 -0.10 -15.07 -9.28
N ALA A 314 -0.97 -14.17 -9.75
CA ALA A 314 -1.47 -14.19 -11.12
C ALA A 314 -0.34 -14.03 -12.15
N ALA A 315 0.68 -13.20 -11.87
CA ALA A 315 1.84 -13.05 -12.75
C ALA A 315 2.68 -14.34 -12.84
N VAL A 316 2.92 -15.03 -11.72
CA VAL A 316 3.59 -16.34 -11.70
C VAL A 316 2.77 -17.39 -12.45
N GLU A 317 1.46 -17.41 -12.26
CA GLU A 317 0.57 -18.35 -12.95
C GLU A 317 0.55 -18.12 -14.47
N ALA A 318 0.51 -16.86 -14.91
CA ALA A 318 0.62 -16.52 -16.32
C ALA A 318 1.95 -16.99 -16.91
N GLY A 319 3.07 -16.67 -16.25
CA GLY A 319 4.41 -17.12 -16.70
C GLY A 319 4.55 -18.64 -16.74
N TYR A 320 3.96 -19.36 -15.78
CA TYR A 320 3.92 -20.82 -15.77
C TYR A 320 3.08 -21.38 -16.93
N ASN A 321 1.89 -20.83 -17.17
CA ASN A 321 1.02 -21.28 -18.25
C ASN A 321 1.66 -21.05 -19.63
N ASP A 322 2.35 -19.92 -19.82
CA ASP A 322 3.10 -19.62 -21.05
C ASP A 322 4.26 -20.61 -21.25
N ALA A 323 5.03 -20.90 -20.20
CA ALA A 323 6.10 -21.89 -20.23
C ALA A 323 5.56 -23.31 -20.50
N LEU A 324 4.45 -23.69 -19.86
CA LEU A 324 3.82 -25.00 -20.07
C LEU A 324 3.30 -25.13 -21.51
N ALA A 325 2.65 -24.11 -22.05
CA ALA A 325 2.22 -24.08 -23.45
C ALA A 325 3.41 -24.23 -24.41
N LYS A 326 4.54 -23.59 -24.10
CA LYS A 326 5.78 -23.76 -24.89
C LYS A 326 6.36 -25.18 -24.78
N ALA A 327 6.31 -25.78 -23.60
CA ALA A 327 6.75 -27.17 -23.39
C ALA A 327 5.89 -28.15 -24.23
N ILE A 328 4.57 -27.94 -24.25
CA ILE A 328 3.62 -28.71 -25.06
C ILE A 328 3.95 -28.55 -26.56
N GLU A 329 4.15 -27.31 -27.03
CA GLU A 329 4.49 -27.03 -28.43
C GLU A 329 5.81 -27.74 -28.84
N LEU A 330 6.82 -27.71 -27.99
CA LEU A 330 8.11 -28.37 -28.24
C LEU A 330 7.98 -29.89 -28.26
N ARG A 331 7.21 -30.47 -27.33
CA ARG A 331 6.88 -31.90 -27.32
C ARG A 331 6.18 -32.31 -28.60
N ASP A 332 5.15 -31.57 -29.02
CA ASP A 332 4.37 -31.89 -30.21
C ASP A 332 5.24 -31.83 -31.49
N LYS A 333 6.15 -30.85 -31.59
CA LYS A 333 7.17 -30.79 -32.66
C LYS A 333 8.15 -31.96 -32.63
N MET A 334 8.53 -32.44 -31.45
CA MET A 334 9.36 -33.65 -31.33
C MET A 334 8.61 -34.89 -31.82
N ILE A 335 7.33 -35.04 -31.47
CA ILE A 335 6.46 -36.13 -31.94
C ILE A 335 6.27 -36.06 -33.47
N GLU A 336 6.01 -34.88 -34.02
CA GLU A 336 5.88 -34.69 -35.48
C GLU A 336 7.17 -35.07 -36.22
N ASN A 337 8.34 -34.71 -35.67
CA ASN A 337 9.62 -35.14 -36.21
C ASN A 337 9.83 -36.67 -36.15
N CYS A 338 9.33 -37.34 -35.11
CA CYS A 338 9.34 -38.81 -35.05
C CYS A 338 8.55 -39.42 -36.23
N HIS A 339 7.39 -38.84 -36.59
CA HIS A 339 6.57 -39.32 -37.73
C HIS A 339 7.25 -39.10 -39.09
N ASN A 340 7.96 -37.99 -39.25
CA ASN A 340 8.68 -37.67 -40.49
C ASN A 340 9.93 -38.54 -40.69
N GLN A 341 10.52 -39.08 -39.62
CA GLN A 341 11.61 -40.05 -39.71
C GLN A 341 11.14 -41.48 -40.07
N GLY A 342 9.90 -41.85 -39.69
CA GLY A 342 9.32 -43.15 -40.04
C GLY A 342 8.73 -43.26 -41.45
N SER A 343 8.54 -42.14 -42.14
CA SER A 343 7.89 -42.08 -43.48
C SER A 343 8.88 -42.17 -44.66
N GLY A 344 10.18 -42.28 -44.38
CA GLY A 344 11.25 -42.34 -45.37
C GLY A 344 11.73 -43.75 -45.66
N ILE A 345 10.89 -44.61 -46.25
CA ILE A 345 11.29 -45.81 -47.02
C ILE A 345 10.43 -45.94 -48.26
#